data_AF-A0A2W6TIP1-F1
#
_entry.id   AF-A0A2W6TIP1-F1
#
_cell.length_a   1.000
_cell.length_b   1.000
_cell.length_c   1.000
_cell.angle_alpha   90.00
_cell.angle_beta   90.00
_cell.angle_gamma   90.00
#
_symmetry.space_group_name_H-M   'P 1'
#
loop_
_entity.id
_entity.type
_entity.pdbx_description
1 polymer ?
#
loop_
_entity_poly.entity_id
_entity_poly.type
_entity_poly.pdbx_seq_one_letter_code
_entity_poly.pdbx_strand_id
1 'polypeptide(L)'
;MQRLLAPRFATERVGFGSTGRTRAQVAGLWGRRLLQGRVPLQIFSERVYPRCLPLAERNFLLPNPEWFLPRWHPSLARFDAVLCKTRHAERIFAGLGCTTRYIGFTSEDRLLPDVPRQRVFFHLAGRSSAKGTRVLLDTWRRHPQWPLLIVVQNPRTAGERVIADNIDHRIAVLDEAELRRLQNQCLFHICPSETEGYGHYLMEALSVGAVTLTTDGEPMNELVTAQRGLLMLPAQAIKRDLAWRYYVDPAGIELAVTRALRLSDAALDAMSRQAREHFVDNQEAFIHRFQRVVTEGLPLQQRSMPALLRVKE
;
A
#
# COMPACT_ATOMS: atom_id res chain seq x y z
N MET A 1 6.79 10.71 0.58
CA MET A 1 6.12 11.97 1.00
C MET A 1 7.10 13.13 1.21
N GLN A 2 8.13 13.02 2.07
CA GLN A 2 9.05 14.14 2.32
C GLN A 2 9.76 14.67 1.07
N ARG A 3 10.33 13.78 0.26
CA ARG A 3 10.95 14.15 -1.03
C ARG A 3 10.02 14.92 -1.96
N LEU A 4 8.70 14.66 -1.89
CA LEU A 4 7.70 15.35 -2.72
C LEU A 4 7.41 16.78 -2.24
N LEU A 5 7.73 17.08 -0.98
CA LEU A 5 7.47 18.36 -0.33
C LEU A 5 8.74 19.21 -0.19
N ALA A 6 9.92 18.57 -0.12
CA ALA A 6 11.22 19.21 0.04
C ALA A 6 11.52 20.36 -0.93
N PRO A 7 11.07 20.34 -2.21
CA PRO A 7 11.30 21.47 -3.11
C PRO A 7 10.58 22.76 -2.69
N ARG A 8 9.57 22.67 -1.82
CA ARG A 8 8.70 23.81 -1.43
C ARG A 8 8.70 24.09 0.08
N PHE A 9 9.01 23.09 0.90
CA PHE A 9 8.86 23.15 2.35
C PHE A 9 10.03 22.48 3.07
N ALA A 10 10.42 23.03 4.22
CA ALA A 10 11.33 22.33 5.12
C ALA A 10 10.56 21.17 5.77
N THR A 11 11.07 19.94 5.70
CA THR A 11 10.36 18.78 6.28
C THR A 11 11.19 18.06 7.32
N GLU A 12 10.59 17.73 8.45
CA GLU A 12 11.16 16.89 9.50
C GLU A 12 10.44 15.54 9.56
N ARG A 13 11.21 14.45 9.64
CA ARG A 13 10.67 13.11 9.92
C ARG A 13 10.84 12.79 11.38
N VAL A 14 9.78 12.33 12.03
CA VAL A 14 9.86 11.81 13.40
C VAL A 14 9.31 10.39 13.42
N GLY A 15 10.21 9.40 13.53
CA GLY A 15 9.84 8.00 13.68
C GLY A 15 9.72 7.60 15.15
N PHE A 16 8.60 6.99 15.52
CA PHE A 16 8.40 6.41 16.85
C PHE A 16 8.58 4.90 16.80
N GLY A 17 9.72 4.42 17.30
CA GLY A 17 10.01 2.98 17.41
C GLY A 17 9.13 2.26 18.44
N SER A 18 9.15 0.93 18.42
CA SER A 18 8.41 0.05 19.34
C SER A 18 8.98 -0.03 20.76
N THR A 19 10.16 0.55 21.02
CA THR A 19 10.83 0.55 22.33
C THR A 19 10.69 1.92 23.01
N GLY A 20 10.77 1.97 24.34
CA GLY A 20 10.48 3.13 25.22
C GLY A 20 11.16 4.48 24.94
N ARG A 21 11.91 4.62 23.83
CA ARG A 21 12.43 5.87 23.26
C ARG A 21 11.34 6.89 22.89
N THR A 22 10.09 6.45 22.77
CA THR A 22 8.94 7.31 22.46
C THR A 22 8.77 8.46 23.46
N ARG A 23 8.99 8.23 24.77
CA ARG A 23 8.77 9.27 25.80
C ARG A 23 9.80 10.39 25.74
N ALA A 24 11.08 10.05 25.63
CA ALA A 24 12.16 11.02 25.50
C ALA A 24 12.05 11.81 24.18
N GLN A 25 11.71 11.12 23.07
CA GLN A 25 11.44 11.77 21.80
C GLN A 25 10.28 12.78 21.90
N VAL A 26 9.16 12.37 22.51
CA VAL A 26 8.03 13.29 22.74
C VAL A 26 8.47 14.46 23.61
N ALA A 27 9.21 14.24 24.70
CA ALA A 27 9.71 15.33 25.54
C ALA A 27 10.59 16.32 24.76
N GLY A 28 11.50 15.82 23.92
CA GLY A 28 12.31 16.67 23.03
C GLY A 28 11.48 17.51 22.07
N LEU A 29 10.39 16.95 21.52
CA LEU A 29 9.46 17.71 20.68
C LEU A 29 8.70 18.81 21.45
N TRP A 30 8.34 18.55 22.70
CA TRP A 30 7.73 19.55 23.58
C TRP A 30 8.73 20.65 23.95
N GLY A 31 10.00 20.31 24.21
CA GLY A 31 11.07 21.30 24.41
C GLY A 31 11.25 22.19 23.18
N ARG A 32 11.29 21.62 21.97
CA ARG A 32 11.33 22.41 20.73
C ARG A 32 10.09 23.28 20.57
N ARG A 33 8.91 22.79 20.92
CA ARG A 33 7.69 23.61 20.90
C ARG A 33 7.81 24.83 21.82
N LEU A 34 8.39 24.68 23.01
CA LEU A 34 8.59 25.81 23.93
C LEU A 34 9.57 26.84 23.36
N LEU A 35 10.61 26.40 22.66
CA LEU A 35 11.64 27.28 22.10
C LEU A 35 11.23 27.92 20.76
N GLN A 36 10.52 27.19 19.91
CA GLN A 36 10.29 27.55 18.49
C GLN A 36 8.79 27.69 18.15
N GLY A 37 7.89 27.45 19.08
CA GLY A 37 6.44 27.46 18.83
C GLY A 37 5.90 26.17 18.19
N ARG A 38 4.65 26.23 17.73
CA ARG A 38 4.02 25.10 17.01
C ARG A 38 4.55 25.02 15.59
N VAL A 39 4.64 23.81 15.05
CA VAL A 39 4.88 23.67 13.61
C VAL A 39 3.59 24.00 12.84
N PRO A 40 3.68 24.61 11.65
CA PRO A 40 2.54 24.93 10.79
C PRO A 40 1.57 23.75 10.57
N LEU A 41 2.13 22.60 10.18
CA LEU A 41 1.35 21.43 9.81
C LEU A 41 2.10 20.15 10.17
N GLN A 42 1.36 19.19 10.71
CA GLN A 42 1.84 17.87 11.07
C GLN A 42 0.99 16.80 10.42
N ILE A 43 1.63 15.78 9.84
CA ILE A 43 0.97 14.64 9.22
C ILE A 43 1.30 13.38 10.02
N PHE A 44 0.29 12.69 10.51
CA PHE A 44 0.41 11.39 11.17
C PHE A 44 0.20 10.30 10.13
N SER A 45 1.20 9.46 9.91
CA SER A 45 1.13 8.31 9.02
C SER A 45 0.78 7.08 9.84
N GLU A 46 -0.31 6.41 9.48
CA GLU A 46 -0.84 5.16 10.03
C GLU A 46 -1.30 5.20 11.50
N ARG A 47 -0.52 5.80 12.40
CA ARG A 47 -0.71 5.74 13.85
C ARG A 47 -1.01 7.11 14.44
N VAL A 48 -1.86 7.13 15.47
CA VAL A 48 -2.16 8.35 16.23
C VAL A 48 -1.30 8.41 17.49
N TYR A 49 -0.63 9.54 17.69
CA TYR A 49 0.12 9.86 18.91
C TYR A 49 -0.55 11.06 19.62
N PRO A 50 -1.54 10.86 20.52
CA PRO A 50 -2.34 11.97 21.06
C PRO A 50 -1.54 13.08 21.74
N ARG A 51 -0.42 12.72 22.40
CA ARG A 51 0.51 13.67 23.05
C ARG A 51 1.20 14.62 22.07
N CYS A 52 1.14 14.33 20.78
CA CYS A 52 1.76 15.11 19.72
C CYS A 52 0.80 16.08 19.02
N LEU A 53 -0.51 15.92 19.18
CA LEU A 53 -1.51 16.78 18.54
C LEU A 53 -1.34 18.27 18.90
N PRO A 54 -0.99 18.66 20.14
CA PRO A 54 -0.76 20.07 20.48
C PRO A 54 0.51 20.70 19.89
N LEU A 55 1.35 19.92 19.21
CA LEU A 55 2.66 20.39 18.69
C LEU A 55 2.56 21.13 17.36
N ALA A 56 1.39 21.12 16.71
CA ALA A 56 1.16 21.74 15.42
C ALA A 56 -0.08 22.64 15.45
N GLU A 57 -0.12 23.62 14.55
CA GLU A 57 -1.31 24.44 14.31
C GLU A 57 -2.39 23.63 13.59
N ARG A 58 -1.98 22.84 12.58
CA ARG A 58 -2.83 21.92 11.84
C ARG A 58 -2.32 20.48 11.93
N ASN A 59 -3.23 19.53 12.05
CA ASN A 59 -2.94 18.10 12.12
C ASN A 59 -3.71 17.34 11.05
N PHE A 60 -2.98 16.65 10.17
CA PHE A 60 -3.54 15.72 9.20
C PHE A 60 -3.25 14.26 9.62
N LEU A 61 -4.14 13.36 9.24
CA LEU A 61 -4.01 11.92 9.46
C LEU A 61 -4.02 11.19 8.11
N LEU A 62 -3.07 10.29 7.87
CA LEU A 62 -3.01 9.40 6.72
C LEU A 62 -3.12 7.94 7.24
N PRO A 63 -4.33 7.43 7.46
CA PRO A 63 -4.53 6.15 8.15
C PRO A 63 -4.57 4.96 7.19
N ASN A 64 -4.37 3.77 7.76
CA ASN A 64 -4.73 2.48 7.16
C ASN A 64 -5.98 1.95 7.88
N PRO A 65 -7.18 1.96 7.27
CA PRO A 65 -8.42 1.63 7.97
C PRO A 65 -8.39 0.26 8.65
N GLU A 66 -7.76 -0.74 8.00
CA GLU A 66 -7.67 -2.13 8.45
C GLU A 66 -6.77 -2.33 9.68
N TRP A 67 -5.93 -1.34 10.00
CA TRP A 67 -5.07 -1.34 11.19
C TRP A 67 -5.39 -0.17 12.14
N PHE A 68 -6.48 0.55 11.90
CA PHE A 68 -6.86 1.69 12.73
C PHE A 68 -7.53 1.21 14.02
N LEU A 69 -6.87 1.45 15.15
CA LEU A 69 -7.29 0.88 16.42
C LEU A 69 -8.43 1.68 17.07
N PRO A 70 -9.42 1.03 17.72
CA PRO A 70 -10.54 1.71 18.36
C PRO A 70 -10.14 2.81 19.37
N ARG A 71 -9.02 2.61 20.07
CA ARG A 71 -8.47 3.60 21.02
C ARG A 71 -8.09 4.95 20.38
N TRP A 72 -7.96 5.01 19.06
CA TRP A 72 -7.65 6.24 18.33
C TRP A 72 -8.90 6.99 17.86
N HIS A 73 -10.09 6.36 17.85
CA HIS A 73 -11.35 6.99 17.44
C HIS A 73 -11.62 8.32 18.17
N PRO A 74 -11.44 8.43 19.51
CA PRO A 74 -11.71 9.69 20.20
C PRO A 74 -10.79 10.84 19.77
N SER A 75 -9.65 10.55 19.13
CA SER A 75 -8.73 11.57 18.62
C SER A 75 -9.08 12.06 17.22
N LEU A 76 -10.03 11.43 16.50
CA LEU A 76 -10.37 11.80 15.12
C LEU A 76 -10.83 13.25 14.99
N ALA A 77 -11.62 13.73 15.94
CA ALA A 77 -12.09 15.12 15.98
C ALA A 77 -10.97 16.17 16.15
N ARG A 78 -9.73 15.73 16.45
CA ARG A 78 -8.56 16.60 16.61
C ARG A 78 -7.72 16.74 15.35
N PHE A 79 -8.13 16.12 14.25
CA PHE A 79 -7.50 16.25 12.95
C PHE A 79 -8.31 17.18 12.06
N ASP A 80 -7.62 18.11 11.41
CA ASP A 80 -8.21 19.05 10.45
C ASP A 80 -8.60 18.36 9.14
N ALA A 81 -7.87 17.30 8.76
CA ALA A 81 -8.22 16.46 7.63
C ALA A 81 -7.67 15.03 7.78
N VAL A 82 -8.41 14.07 7.22
CA VAL A 82 -7.97 12.70 6.97
C VAL A 82 -7.63 12.56 5.50
N LEU A 83 -6.36 12.34 5.21
CA LEU A 83 -5.80 12.10 3.89
C LEU A 83 -6.04 10.63 3.52
N CYS A 84 -6.85 10.37 2.50
CA CYS A 84 -7.26 9.03 2.13
C CYS A 84 -6.52 8.54 0.88
N LYS A 85 -5.86 7.39 0.99
CA LYS A 85 -5.14 6.73 -0.12
C LYS A 85 -6.08 6.07 -1.14
N THR A 86 -7.27 5.70 -0.68
CA THR A 86 -8.27 4.93 -1.42
C THR A 86 -9.64 5.56 -1.20
N ARG A 87 -10.57 5.34 -2.12
CA ARG A 87 -11.97 5.76 -1.97
C ARG A 87 -12.67 4.97 -0.88
N HIS A 88 -12.27 3.72 -0.66
CA HIS A 88 -12.65 2.91 0.48
C HIS A 88 -12.36 3.62 1.81
N ALA A 89 -11.10 4.07 2.02
CA ALA A 89 -10.72 4.80 3.24
C ALA A 89 -11.49 6.13 3.36
N GLU A 90 -11.71 6.84 2.26
CA GLU A 90 -12.49 8.08 2.24
C GLU A 90 -13.91 7.87 2.75
N ARG A 91 -14.62 6.85 2.26
CA ARG A 91 -15.99 6.54 2.72
C ARG A 91 -16.02 6.15 4.19
N ILE A 92 -15.07 5.33 4.65
CA ILE A 92 -14.99 4.91 6.06
C ILE A 92 -14.85 6.12 6.98
N PHE A 93 -13.83 6.96 6.74
CA PHE A 93 -13.54 8.07 7.64
C PHE A 93 -14.56 9.20 7.52
N ALA A 94 -15.16 9.42 6.34
CA ALA A 94 -16.29 10.33 6.18
C ALA A 94 -17.51 9.86 7.01
N GLY A 95 -17.78 8.55 7.01
CA GLY A 95 -18.83 7.94 7.85
C GLY A 95 -18.57 8.07 9.35
N LEU A 96 -17.32 8.31 9.77
CA LEU A 96 -16.95 8.64 11.15
C LEU A 96 -16.99 10.15 11.45
N GLY A 97 -17.51 10.97 10.54
CA GLY A 97 -17.62 12.42 10.69
C GLY A 97 -16.32 13.18 10.45
N CYS A 98 -15.30 12.55 9.87
CA CYS A 98 -14.04 13.22 9.57
C CYS A 98 -14.15 14.09 8.31
N THR A 99 -13.44 15.21 8.29
CA THR A 99 -13.16 15.92 7.04
C THR A 99 -12.14 15.12 6.23
N THR A 100 -12.56 14.48 5.14
CA THR A 100 -11.69 13.64 4.32
C THR A 100 -11.15 14.37 3.08
N ARG A 101 -9.99 13.95 2.61
CA ARG A 101 -9.38 14.39 1.36
C ARG A 101 -8.78 13.18 0.65
N TYR A 102 -9.41 12.72 -0.43
CA TYR A 102 -8.77 11.75 -1.31
C TYR A 102 -7.51 12.33 -1.95
N ILE A 103 -6.37 11.70 -1.66
CA ILE A 103 -5.08 12.04 -2.25
C ILE A 103 -4.57 10.96 -3.20
N GLY A 104 -5.12 9.74 -3.14
CA GLY A 104 -4.50 8.57 -3.77
C GLY A 104 -3.18 8.22 -3.08
N PHE A 105 -2.38 7.36 -3.70
CA PHE A 105 -1.00 7.10 -3.25
C PHE A 105 -0.14 6.62 -4.41
N THR A 106 1.12 6.28 -4.15
CA THR A 106 1.97 5.59 -5.14
C THR A 106 2.95 4.64 -4.45
N SER A 107 3.64 3.82 -5.25
CA SER A 107 4.78 2.99 -4.84
C SER A 107 6.01 3.40 -5.65
N GLU A 108 7.16 2.77 -5.36
CA GLU A 108 8.34 2.95 -6.19
C GLU A 108 8.12 2.38 -7.59
N ASP A 109 8.68 3.07 -8.60
CA ASP A 109 8.72 2.55 -9.96
C ASP A 109 9.77 1.45 -10.06
N ARG A 110 9.31 0.21 -10.25
CA ARG A 110 10.17 -0.97 -10.27
C ARG A 110 10.63 -1.34 -11.68
N LEU A 111 10.20 -0.64 -12.73
CA LEU A 111 10.46 -1.05 -14.12
C LEU A 111 11.96 -1.22 -14.42
N LEU A 112 12.34 -2.35 -15.00
CA LEU A 112 13.64 -2.62 -15.61
C LEU A 112 13.39 -3.01 -17.07
N PRO A 113 13.58 -2.10 -18.04
CA PRO A 113 13.15 -2.32 -19.43
C PRO A 113 13.90 -3.47 -20.12
N ASP A 114 15.14 -3.75 -19.69
CA ASP A 114 16.01 -4.74 -20.32
C ASP A 114 15.83 -6.16 -19.74
N VAL A 115 14.92 -6.35 -18.79
CA VAL A 115 14.69 -7.65 -18.16
C VAL A 115 13.63 -8.43 -18.96
N PRO A 116 13.99 -9.56 -19.60
CA PRO A 116 13.04 -10.33 -20.39
C PRO A 116 12.00 -11.00 -19.49
N ARG A 117 10.75 -10.99 -19.94
CA ARG A 117 9.63 -11.62 -19.21
C ARG A 117 9.50 -13.10 -19.51
N GLN A 118 9.09 -13.82 -18.48
CA GLN A 118 8.76 -15.24 -18.51
C GLN A 118 7.30 -15.42 -18.10
N ARG A 119 6.62 -16.40 -18.69
CA ARG A 119 5.22 -16.75 -18.36
C ARG A 119 5.13 -17.57 -17.07
N VAL A 120 5.62 -16.97 -15.99
CA VAL A 120 5.61 -17.52 -14.63
C VAL A 120 4.83 -16.59 -13.70
N PHE A 121 4.39 -17.13 -12.56
CA PHE A 121 3.62 -16.39 -11.56
C PHE A 121 4.52 -15.98 -10.41
N PHE A 122 4.27 -14.78 -9.88
CA PHE A 122 4.99 -14.23 -8.74
C PHE A 122 4.02 -13.78 -7.64
N HIS A 123 4.35 -14.11 -6.39
CA HIS A 123 3.65 -13.63 -5.21
C HIS A 123 4.65 -13.08 -4.18
N LEU A 124 4.55 -11.77 -3.91
CA LEU A 124 5.30 -11.12 -2.84
C LEU A 124 4.45 -11.04 -1.57
N ALA A 125 4.63 -12.01 -0.67
CA ALA A 125 3.92 -12.04 0.61
C ALA A 125 4.50 -11.03 1.62
N GLY A 126 5.84 -10.86 1.61
CA GLY A 126 6.52 -10.01 2.57
C GLY A 126 6.23 -10.44 4.01
N ARG A 127 5.91 -9.47 4.89
CA ARG A 127 5.70 -9.67 6.33
C ARG A 127 4.23 -9.72 6.77
N SER A 128 3.29 -9.71 5.82
CA SER A 128 1.86 -9.67 6.16
C SER A 128 1.28 -11.08 6.18
N SER A 129 0.49 -11.39 7.21
CA SER A 129 -0.30 -12.63 7.26
C SER A 129 -1.57 -12.55 6.40
N ALA A 130 -1.99 -11.35 5.99
CA ALA A 130 -3.24 -11.11 5.25
C ALA A 130 -3.06 -11.19 3.73
N LYS A 131 -2.04 -11.90 3.23
CA LYS A 131 -1.71 -11.97 1.78
C LYS A 131 -2.31 -13.17 1.05
N GLY A 132 -3.07 -14.02 1.75
CA GLY A 132 -3.62 -15.26 1.17
C GLY A 132 -2.55 -16.27 0.75
N THR A 133 -1.32 -16.16 1.24
CA THR A 133 -0.19 -16.98 0.76
C THR A 133 -0.40 -18.48 0.96
N ARG A 134 -1.02 -18.89 2.07
CA ARG A 134 -1.26 -20.31 2.36
C ARG A 134 -2.26 -20.93 1.39
N VAL A 135 -3.44 -20.32 1.22
CA VAL A 135 -4.45 -20.80 0.26
C VAL A 135 -3.93 -20.83 -1.17
N LEU A 136 -3.08 -19.86 -1.55
CA LEU A 136 -2.39 -19.85 -2.83
C LEU A 136 -1.47 -21.05 -3.02
N LEU A 137 -0.55 -21.28 -2.07
CA LEU A 137 0.41 -22.39 -2.13
C LEU A 137 -0.29 -23.76 -2.14
N ASP A 138 -1.30 -23.94 -1.28
CA ASP A 138 -2.06 -25.19 -1.17
C ASP A 138 -2.88 -25.45 -2.43
N THR A 139 -3.37 -24.39 -3.07
CA THR A 139 -4.03 -24.49 -4.38
C THR A 139 -3.03 -24.86 -5.46
N TRP A 140 -1.90 -24.18 -5.54
CA TRP A 140 -0.87 -24.46 -6.56
C TRP A 140 -0.35 -25.90 -6.50
N ARG A 141 -0.19 -26.46 -5.29
CA ARG A 141 0.20 -27.87 -5.07
C ARG A 141 -0.73 -28.88 -5.74
N ARG A 142 -2.02 -28.56 -5.89
CA ARG A 142 -3.02 -29.44 -6.52
C ARG A 142 -2.97 -29.37 -8.05
N HIS A 143 -2.17 -28.48 -8.60
CA HIS A 143 -2.07 -28.23 -10.04
C HIS A 143 -0.61 -28.28 -10.52
N PRO A 144 0.04 -29.46 -10.51
CA PRO A 144 1.43 -29.59 -10.98
C PRO A 144 1.64 -29.19 -12.44
N GLN A 145 0.56 -29.18 -13.25
CA GLN A 145 0.55 -28.73 -14.64
C GLN A 145 0.63 -27.22 -14.83
N TRP A 146 0.38 -26.41 -13.77
CA TRP A 146 0.47 -24.95 -13.89
C TRP A 146 1.93 -24.49 -14.00
N PRO A 147 2.16 -23.31 -14.61
CA PRO A 147 3.50 -22.73 -14.64
C PRO A 147 4.09 -22.53 -13.24
N LEU A 148 5.40 -22.32 -13.20
CA LEU A 148 6.12 -22.03 -11.97
C LEU A 148 5.48 -20.86 -11.22
N LEU A 149 5.20 -21.07 -9.94
CA LEU A 149 4.89 -20.02 -8.97
C LEU A 149 6.13 -19.74 -8.12
N ILE A 150 6.59 -18.51 -8.16
CA ILE A 150 7.67 -18.01 -7.30
C ILE A 150 7.03 -17.21 -6.17
N VAL A 151 7.24 -17.66 -4.93
CA VAL A 151 6.74 -16.99 -3.72
C VAL A 151 7.90 -16.48 -2.90
N VAL A 152 7.90 -15.18 -2.61
CA VAL A 152 8.86 -14.57 -1.67
C VAL A 152 8.13 -14.20 -0.40
N GLN A 153 8.49 -14.86 0.70
CA GLN A 153 7.87 -14.68 2.01
C GLN A 153 8.92 -14.41 3.08
N ASN A 154 8.63 -13.45 3.96
CA ASN A 154 9.54 -13.12 5.04
C ASN A 154 9.61 -14.26 6.08
N PRO A 155 10.80 -14.66 6.57
CA PRO A 155 10.94 -15.71 7.57
C PRO A 155 10.15 -15.50 8.87
N ARG A 156 9.84 -14.24 9.23
CA ARG A 156 9.09 -13.92 10.45
C ARG A 156 7.60 -14.29 10.38
N THR A 157 7.07 -14.46 9.18
CA THR A 157 5.64 -14.76 8.95
C THR A 157 5.42 -15.98 8.08
N ALA A 158 6.49 -16.55 7.52
CA ALA A 158 6.43 -17.82 6.83
C ALA A 158 6.08 -18.95 7.79
N GLY A 159 5.24 -19.87 7.32
CA GLY A 159 5.14 -21.19 7.93
C GLY A 159 6.18 -22.13 7.31
N GLU A 160 5.86 -23.43 7.29
CA GLU A 160 6.69 -24.42 6.61
C GLU A 160 6.85 -24.12 5.12
N ARG A 161 8.07 -24.34 4.61
CA ARG A 161 8.37 -24.28 3.19
C ARG A 161 7.49 -25.30 2.47
N VAL A 162 6.92 -24.88 1.35
CA VAL A 162 6.16 -25.77 0.48
C VAL A 162 7.11 -26.24 -0.63
N ILE A 163 7.18 -27.55 -0.83
CA ILE A 163 8.03 -28.19 -1.83
C ILE A 163 7.12 -28.86 -2.85
N ALA A 164 7.21 -28.44 -4.12
CA ALA A 164 6.54 -29.03 -5.27
C ALA A 164 7.29 -28.60 -6.55
N ASP A 165 7.19 -29.40 -7.62
CA ASP A 165 7.96 -29.19 -8.86
C ASP A 165 7.69 -27.83 -9.53
N ASN A 166 6.49 -27.28 -9.37
CA ASN A 166 6.07 -26.00 -9.93
C ASN A 166 5.92 -24.88 -8.88
N ILE A 167 6.59 -25.00 -7.73
CA ILE A 167 6.60 -23.99 -6.67
C ILE A 167 8.03 -23.71 -6.20
N ASP A 168 8.48 -22.47 -6.39
CA ASP A 168 9.69 -21.91 -5.79
C ASP A 168 9.31 -21.05 -4.57
N HIS A 169 9.21 -21.68 -3.39
CA HIS A 169 8.87 -20.98 -2.15
C HIS A 169 10.14 -20.48 -1.41
N ARG A 170 10.52 -19.24 -1.72
CA ARG A 170 11.65 -18.52 -1.13
C ARG A 170 11.27 -17.88 0.21
N ILE A 171 11.60 -18.56 1.30
CA ILE A 171 11.53 -18.00 2.65
C ILE A 171 12.83 -17.24 2.94
N ALA A 172 12.85 -15.95 2.59
CA ALA A 172 14.03 -15.10 2.68
C ALA A 172 13.66 -13.62 2.70
N VAL A 173 14.63 -12.77 3.06
CA VAL A 173 14.60 -11.34 2.76
C VAL A 173 15.55 -11.14 1.59
N LEU A 174 15.00 -10.92 0.40
CA LEU A 174 15.81 -10.66 -0.79
C LEU A 174 16.37 -9.23 -0.73
N ASP A 175 17.51 -9.02 -1.38
CA ASP A 175 17.98 -7.67 -1.63
C ASP A 175 17.09 -6.97 -2.66
N GLU A 176 17.18 -5.65 -2.68
CA GLU A 176 16.29 -4.81 -3.48
C GLU A 176 16.47 -5.02 -4.99
N ALA A 177 17.70 -5.24 -5.44
CA ALA A 177 18.00 -5.42 -6.86
C ALA A 177 17.53 -6.80 -7.35
N GLU A 178 17.68 -7.83 -6.53
CA GLU A 178 17.15 -9.17 -6.78
C GLU A 178 15.63 -9.15 -6.83
N LEU A 179 14.96 -8.56 -5.83
CA LEU A 179 13.50 -8.46 -5.81
C LEU A 179 12.98 -7.71 -7.04
N ARG A 180 13.60 -6.57 -7.38
CA ARG A 180 13.21 -5.79 -8.57
C ARG A 180 13.40 -6.57 -9.85
N ARG A 181 14.52 -7.29 -10.01
CA ARG A 181 14.73 -8.18 -11.18
C ARG A 181 13.65 -9.25 -11.26
N LEU A 182 13.36 -9.93 -10.14
CA LEU A 182 12.34 -10.97 -10.09
C LEU A 182 10.94 -10.42 -10.43
N GLN A 183 10.58 -9.24 -9.92
CA GLN A 183 9.33 -8.55 -10.25
C GLN A 183 9.20 -8.32 -11.76
N ASN A 184 10.27 -7.90 -12.45
CA ASN A 184 10.24 -7.65 -13.89
C ASN A 184 10.29 -8.93 -14.74
N GLN A 185 10.94 -9.99 -14.26
CA GLN A 185 11.01 -11.27 -14.97
C GLN A 185 9.66 -11.99 -15.03
N CYS A 186 8.81 -11.84 -14.03
CA CYS A 186 7.55 -12.56 -13.94
C CYS A 186 6.42 -11.80 -14.66
N LEU A 187 5.81 -12.41 -15.69
CA LEU A 187 4.69 -11.82 -16.40
C LEU A 187 3.45 -11.67 -15.52
N PHE A 188 3.16 -12.66 -14.67
CA PHE A 188 1.96 -12.67 -13.84
C PHE A 188 2.31 -12.39 -12.38
N HIS A 189 1.58 -11.47 -11.75
CA HIS A 189 1.70 -11.20 -10.31
C HIS A 189 0.37 -11.55 -9.66
N ILE A 190 0.36 -12.50 -8.73
CA ILE A 190 -0.85 -12.95 -8.05
C ILE A 190 -0.88 -12.43 -6.61
N CYS A 191 -1.97 -11.73 -6.30
CA CYS A 191 -2.13 -10.87 -5.14
C CYS A 191 -3.44 -11.22 -4.40
N PRO A 192 -3.56 -12.41 -3.76
CA PRO A 192 -4.78 -12.81 -3.06
C PRO A 192 -4.86 -12.19 -1.65
N SER A 193 -4.57 -10.89 -1.54
CA SER A 193 -4.66 -10.18 -0.27
C SER A 193 -6.10 -10.23 0.27
N GLU A 194 -6.21 -10.39 1.58
CA GLU A 194 -7.49 -10.30 2.28
C GLU A 194 -7.91 -8.84 2.45
N THR A 195 -6.95 -7.96 2.70
CA THR A 195 -7.18 -6.53 2.94
C THR A 195 -5.88 -5.76 2.69
N GLU A 196 -6.01 -4.49 2.32
CA GLU A 196 -4.91 -3.57 2.08
C GLU A 196 -5.29 -2.15 2.51
N GLY A 197 -4.36 -1.39 3.08
CA GLY A 197 -4.56 0.05 3.30
C GLY A 197 -4.34 0.88 2.04
N TYR A 198 -3.63 0.32 1.06
CA TYR A 198 -3.47 0.89 -0.29
C TYR A 198 -3.24 -0.21 -1.33
N GLY A 199 -2.27 -1.09 -1.09
CA GLY A 199 -1.90 -2.16 -2.03
C GLY A 199 -0.54 -1.95 -2.69
N HIS A 200 0.51 -1.69 -1.89
CA HIS A 200 1.84 -1.33 -2.42
C HIS A 200 2.40 -2.32 -3.44
N TYR A 201 2.36 -3.62 -3.13
CA TYR A 201 2.86 -4.66 -4.02
C TYR A 201 1.97 -4.87 -5.26
N LEU A 202 0.67 -4.51 -5.22
CA LEU A 202 -0.16 -4.44 -6.43
C LEU A 202 0.33 -3.29 -7.32
N MET A 203 0.53 -2.11 -6.73
CA MET A 203 1.01 -0.94 -7.48
C MET A 203 2.42 -1.15 -8.04
N GLU A 204 3.30 -1.87 -7.32
CA GLU A 204 4.61 -2.29 -7.84
C GLU A 204 4.48 -3.26 -9.02
N ALA A 205 3.53 -4.21 -8.98
CA ALA A 205 3.22 -5.09 -10.11
C ALA A 205 2.75 -4.29 -11.33
N LEU A 206 1.88 -3.30 -11.12
CA LEU A 206 1.45 -2.40 -12.19
C LEU A 206 2.62 -1.57 -12.73
N SER A 207 3.55 -1.14 -11.87
CA SER A 207 4.72 -0.35 -12.27
C SER A 207 5.62 -1.09 -13.26
N VAL A 208 5.82 -2.39 -13.09
CA VAL A 208 6.61 -3.21 -14.03
C VAL A 208 5.79 -3.62 -15.24
N GLY A 209 4.49 -3.31 -15.27
CA GLY A 209 3.53 -3.71 -16.30
C GLY A 209 3.12 -5.19 -16.22
N ALA A 210 3.24 -5.85 -15.08
CA ALA A 210 2.83 -7.24 -14.94
C ALA A 210 1.31 -7.39 -15.10
N VAL A 211 0.87 -8.57 -15.55
CA VAL A 211 -0.55 -8.94 -15.52
C VAL A 211 -0.90 -9.32 -14.08
N THR A 212 -1.53 -8.38 -13.37
CA THR A 212 -1.86 -8.54 -11.95
C THR A 212 -3.20 -9.25 -11.76
N LEU A 213 -3.19 -10.35 -11.01
CA LEU A 213 -4.37 -11.04 -10.51
C LEU A 213 -4.57 -10.62 -9.05
N THR A 214 -5.71 -10.06 -8.68
CA THR A 214 -5.97 -9.65 -7.29
C THR A 214 -7.37 -9.99 -6.82
N THR A 215 -7.58 -10.04 -5.50
CA THR A 215 -8.90 -10.15 -4.88
C THR A 215 -9.84 -9.03 -5.34
N ASP A 216 -11.06 -9.38 -5.76
CA ASP A 216 -12.14 -8.44 -6.06
C ASP A 216 -12.79 -7.92 -4.78
N GLY A 217 -12.03 -7.14 -4.04
CA GLY A 217 -12.44 -6.55 -2.78
C GLY A 217 -11.77 -5.21 -2.59
N GLU A 218 -12.43 -4.31 -1.87
CA GLU A 218 -11.88 -2.99 -1.63
C GLU A 218 -10.70 -3.05 -0.63
N PRO A 219 -9.63 -2.25 -0.85
CA PRO A 219 -9.44 -1.32 -1.97
C PRO A 219 -8.67 -1.92 -3.16
N MET A 220 -8.38 -3.23 -3.16
CA MET A 220 -7.53 -3.87 -4.17
C MET A 220 -8.08 -3.70 -5.58
N ASN A 221 -9.41 -3.79 -5.73
CA ASN A 221 -10.11 -3.58 -6.99
C ASN A 221 -10.23 -2.11 -7.44
N GLU A 222 -9.82 -1.14 -6.61
CA GLU A 222 -9.62 0.25 -7.06
C GLU A 222 -8.35 0.36 -7.91
N LEU A 223 -7.29 -0.35 -7.51
CA LEU A 223 -5.99 -0.35 -8.21
C LEU A 223 -6.00 -1.24 -9.43
N VAL A 224 -6.58 -2.43 -9.34
CA VAL A 224 -6.62 -3.40 -10.44
C VAL A 224 -8.06 -3.58 -10.87
N THR A 225 -8.35 -3.27 -12.13
CA THR A 225 -9.67 -3.47 -12.73
C THR A 225 -9.58 -4.47 -13.88
N ALA A 226 -10.71 -4.91 -14.42
CA ALA A 226 -10.74 -5.85 -15.55
C ALA A 226 -10.01 -5.35 -16.82
N GLN A 227 -9.77 -4.03 -16.94
CA GLN A 227 -9.02 -3.42 -18.04
C GLN A 227 -7.50 -3.57 -17.89
N ARG A 228 -6.99 -3.69 -16.65
CA ARG A 228 -5.55 -3.67 -16.35
C ARG A 228 -5.09 -4.82 -15.45
N GLY A 229 -5.92 -5.86 -15.32
CA GLY A 229 -5.62 -7.04 -14.54
C GLY A 229 -6.80 -8.01 -14.52
N LEU A 230 -6.74 -8.95 -13.59
CA LEU A 230 -7.73 -9.99 -13.39
C LEU A 230 -8.19 -9.98 -11.94
N LEU A 231 -9.50 -10.18 -11.75
CA LEU A 231 -10.15 -10.13 -10.46
C LEU A 231 -10.51 -11.55 -9.99
N MET A 232 -10.04 -11.91 -8.81
CA MET A 232 -10.38 -13.14 -8.09
C MET A 232 -11.58 -12.86 -7.19
N LEU A 233 -12.71 -13.47 -7.49
CA LEU A 233 -13.91 -13.30 -6.66
C LEU A 233 -13.66 -13.90 -5.27
N PRO A 234 -13.89 -13.15 -4.18
CA PRO A 234 -13.80 -13.71 -2.84
C PRO A 234 -15.00 -14.60 -2.54
N ALA A 235 -14.77 -15.74 -1.91
CA ALA A 235 -15.82 -16.64 -1.42
C ALA A 235 -16.52 -16.08 -0.17
N GLN A 236 -15.83 -15.21 0.58
CA GLN A 236 -16.36 -14.61 1.80
C GLN A 236 -15.83 -13.19 2.01
N ALA A 237 -16.65 -12.33 2.60
CA ALA A 237 -16.22 -11.05 3.16
C ALA A 237 -16.59 -10.96 4.64
N ILE A 238 -15.63 -10.59 5.50
CA ILE A 238 -15.82 -10.41 6.94
C ILE A 238 -15.37 -9.01 7.34
N LYS A 239 -16.26 -8.23 7.97
CA LYS A 239 -15.88 -6.94 8.54
C LYS A 239 -15.01 -7.13 9.78
N ARG A 240 -13.85 -6.47 9.81
CA ARG A 240 -12.91 -6.44 10.95
C ARG A 240 -12.60 -4.99 11.28
N ASP A 241 -12.99 -4.55 12.47
CA ASP A 241 -12.91 -3.16 12.91
C ASP A 241 -13.56 -2.22 11.87
N LEU A 242 -12.76 -1.35 11.23
CA LEU A 242 -13.24 -0.38 10.26
C LEU A 242 -13.28 -0.90 8.81
N ALA A 243 -12.58 -1.98 8.48
CA ALA A 243 -12.39 -2.44 7.11
C ALA A 243 -12.99 -3.84 6.86
N TRP A 244 -13.16 -4.19 5.60
CA TRP A 244 -13.53 -5.54 5.19
C TRP A 244 -12.27 -6.38 4.90
N ARG A 245 -12.37 -7.67 5.22
CA ARG A 245 -11.44 -8.71 4.75
C ARG A 245 -12.16 -9.63 3.79
N TYR A 246 -11.55 -9.86 2.63
CA TYR A 246 -12.09 -10.65 1.53
C TYR A 246 -11.27 -11.92 1.35
N TYR A 247 -11.88 -13.08 1.52
CA TYR A 247 -11.20 -14.36 1.47
C TYR A 247 -11.44 -15.01 0.12
N VAL A 248 -10.38 -15.08 -0.69
CA VAL A 248 -10.36 -15.87 -1.93
C VAL A 248 -10.09 -17.32 -1.56
N ASP A 249 -10.89 -18.21 -2.12
CA ASP A 249 -10.77 -19.65 -1.93
C ASP A 249 -10.04 -20.30 -3.12
N PRO A 250 -9.78 -21.62 -3.07
CA PRO A 250 -9.29 -22.37 -4.21
C PRO A 250 -9.95 -22.09 -5.56
N ALA A 251 -11.28 -22.07 -5.61
CA ALA A 251 -12.03 -21.92 -6.85
C ALA A 251 -11.81 -20.53 -7.48
N GLY A 252 -11.77 -19.48 -6.66
CA GLY A 252 -11.46 -18.12 -7.13
C GLY A 252 -10.06 -18.00 -7.74
N ILE A 253 -9.06 -18.66 -7.14
CA ILE A 253 -7.68 -18.72 -7.66
C ILE A 253 -7.65 -19.50 -8.98
N GLU A 254 -8.24 -20.70 -9.00
CA GLU A 254 -8.28 -21.59 -10.17
C GLU A 254 -8.92 -20.91 -11.39
N LEU A 255 -10.03 -20.21 -11.18
CA LEU A 255 -10.71 -19.46 -12.24
C LEU A 255 -9.83 -18.34 -12.81
N ALA A 256 -9.20 -17.54 -11.94
CA ALA A 256 -8.37 -16.43 -12.37
C ALA A 256 -7.08 -16.91 -13.07
N VAL A 257 -6.43 -17.95 -12.56
CA VAL A 257 -5.24 -18.56 -13.20
C VAL A 257 -5.63 -19.15 -14.55
N THR A 258 -6.72 -19.91 -14.63
CA THR A 258 -7.21 -20.48 -15.90
C THR A 258 -7.50 -19.39 -16.92
N ARG A 259 -8.11 -18.27 -16.49
CA ARG A 259 -8.34 -17.11 -17.36
C ARG A 259 -7.03 -16.49 -17.83
N ALA A 260 -6.06 -16.29 -16.93
CA ALA A 260 -4.75 -15.73 -17.26
C ALA A 260 -4.01 -16.57 -18.32
N LEU A 261 -4.04 -17.90 -18.17
CA LEU A 261 -3.39 -18.84 -19.09
C LEU A 261 -4.06 -18.89 -20.48
N ARG A 262 -5.32 -18.46 -20.60
CA ARG A 262 -6.08 -18.44 -21.86
C ARG A 262 -6.02 -17.11 -22.58
N LEU A 263 -5.47 -16.06 -21.97
CA LEU A 263 -5.33 -14.76 -22.64
C LEU A 263 -4.39 -14.89 -23.84
N SER A 264 -4.78 -14.28 -24.95
CA SER A 264 -3.91 -14.13 -26.10
C SER A 264 -2.79 -13.13 -25.81
N ASP A 265 -1.71 -13.22 -26.56
CA ASP A 265 -0.56 -12.32 -26.45
C ASP A 265 -0.99 -10.86 -26.60
N ALA A 266 -1.86 -10.56 -27.56
CA ALA A 266 -2.42 -9.21 -27.74
C ALA A 266 -3.20 -8.71 -26.51
N ALA A 267 -3.95 -9.58 -25.84
CA ALA A 267 -4.69 -9.23 -24.62
C ALA A 267 -3.74 -9.03 -23.42
N LEU A 268 -2.72 -9.88 -23.29
CA LEU A 268 -1.66 -9.73 -22.27
C LEU A 268 -0.91 -8.41 -22.46
N ASP A 269 -0.53 -8.08 -23.69
CA ASP A 269 0.19 -6.85 -24.02
C ASP A 269 -0.68 -5.60 -23.77
N ALA A 270 -1.96 -5.65 -24.14
CA ALA A 270 -2.89 -4.56 -23.87
C ALA A 270 -3.04 -4.32 -22.36
N MET A 271 -3.24 -5.39 -21.59
CA MET A 271 -3.37 -5.31 -20.13
C MET A 271 -2.07 -4.81 -19.47
N SER A 272 -0.92 -5.24 -19.98
CA SER A 272 0.40 -4.80 -19.53
C SER A 272 0.62 -3.31 -19.75
N ARG A 273 0.26 -2.79 -20.94
CA ARG A 273 0.32 -1.34 -21.22
C ARG A 273 -0.60 -0.56 -20.31
N GLN A 274 -1.85 -1.00 -20.14
CA GLN A 274 -2.83 -0.34 -19.27
C GLN A 274 -2.39 -0.32 -17.80
N ALA A 275 -1.73 -1.38 -17.33
CA ALA A 275 -1.15 -1.43 -15.99
C ALA A 275 -0.05 -0.37 -15.82
N ARG A 276 0.86 -0.26 -16.80
CA ARG A 276 1.96 0.71 -16.78
C ARG A 276 1.46 2.15 -16.89
N GLU A 277 0.56 2.43 -17.83
CA GLU A 277 -0.08 3.74 -18.00
C GLU A 277 -0.75 4.18 -16.70
N HIS A 278 -1.54 3.29 -16.08
CA HIS A 278 -2.18 3.58 -14.80
C HIS A 278 -1.18 3.92 -13.70
N PHE A 279 -0.05 3.21 -13.59
CA PHE A 279 0.99 3.52 -12.60
C PHE A 279 1.53 4.94 -12.78
N VAL A 280 1.90 5.31 -14.01
CA VAL A 280 2.47 6.62 -14.34
C VAL A 280 1.47 7.74 -14.05
N ASP A 281 0.25 7.62 -14.56
CA ASP A 281 -0.81 8.61 -14.38
C ASP A 281 -1.18 8.77 -12.90
N ASN A 282 -1.33 7.64 -12.18
CA ASN A 282 -1.66 7.68 -10.77
C ASN A 282 -0.54 8.31 -9.93
N GLN A 283 0.73 8.05 -10.26
CA GLN A 283 1.87 8.66 -9.58
C GLN A 283 1.85 10.18 -9.74
N GLU A 284 1.71 10.68 -10.97
CA GLU A 284 1.63 12.12 -11.24
C GLU A 284 0.44 12.76 -10.51
N ALA A 285 -0.74 12.14 -10.63
CA ALA A 285 -1.95 12.65 -10.01
C ALA A 285 -1.87 12.62 -8.47
N PHE A 286 -1.23 11.62 -7.87
CA PHE A 286 -0.97 11.57 -6.43
C PHE A 286 -0.05 12.71 -6.00
N ILE A 287 1.07 12.95 -6.70
CA ILE A 287 2.01 14.03 -6.38
C ILE A 287 1.27 15.37 -6.38
N HIS A 288 0.51 15.65 -7.43
CA HIS A 288 -0.25 16.90 -7.55
C HIS A 288 -1.31 17.05 -6.45
N ARG A 289 -2.14 16.02 -6.21
CA ARG A 289 -3.17 16.05 -5.16
C ARG A 289 -2.56 16.22 -3.77
N PHE A 290 -1.48 15.49 -3.47
CA PHE A 290 -0.82 15.54 -2.18
C PHE A 290 -0.20 16.90 -1.90
N GLN A 291 0.56 17.45 -2.86
CA GLN A 291 1.15 18.79 -2.72
C GLN A 291 0.08 19.87 -2.55
N ARG A 292 -1.01 19.81 -3.31
CA ARG A 292 -2.14 20.73 -3.20
C ARG A 292 -2.76 20.69 -1.80
N VAL A 293 -3.14 19.50 -1.32
CA VAL A 293 -3.79 19.35 -0.01
C VAL A 293 -2.88 19.79 1.14
N VAL A 294 -1.58 19.49 1.06
CA VAL A 294 -0.61 19.96 2.06
C VAL A 294 -0.49 21.49 2.03
N THR A 295 -0.43 22.10 0.85
CA THR A 295 -0.31 23.56 0.69
C THR A 295 -1.57 24.28 1.20
N GLU A 296 -2.76 23.78 0.86
CA GLU A 296 -4.04 24.32 1.34
C GLU A 296 -4.20 24.13 2.86
N GLY A 297 -3.62 23.06 3.41
CA GLY A 297 -3.59 22.77 4.83
C GLY A 297 -2.74 23.72 5.66
N LEU A 298 -1.80 24.44 5.05
CA LEU A 298 -0.97 25.40 5.77
C LEU A 298 -1.76 26.67 6.15
N PRO A 299 -1.46 27.28 7.32
CA PRO A 299 -1.93 28.61 7.67
C PRO A 299 -1.67 29.61 6.54
N LEU A 300 -2.60 30.54 6.27
CA LEU A 300 -2.57 31.46 5.12
C LEU A 300 -1.22 32.19 4.97
N GLN A 301 -0.66 32.64 6.10
CA GLN A 301 0.60 33.38 6.16
C GLN A 301 1.83 32.54 5.76
N GLN A 302 1.71 31.21 5.73
CA GLN A 302 2.80 30.26 5.53
C GLN A 302 2.68 29.46 4.22
N ARG A 303 1.70 29.78 3.37
CA ARG A 303 1.50 29.10 2.08
C ARG A 303 2.54 29.48 1.01
N SER A 304 3.19 30.63 1.17
CA SER A 304 4.18 31.18 0.23
C SER A 304 5.61 31.25 0.79
N MET A 305 5.85 30.75 2.01
CA MET A 305 7.16 30.74 2.67
C MET A 305 7.61 29.30 2.99
N PRO A 306 8.91 29.05 3.21
CA PRO A 306 9.40 27.75 3.67
C PRO A 306 8.79 27.41 5.05
N ALA A 307 7.79 26.53 5.07
CA ALA A 307 7.14 26.07 6.30
C ALA A 307 7.77 24.76 6.79
N LEU A 308 7.94 24.60 8.11
CA LEU A 308 8.38 23.33 8.69
C LEU A 308 7.19 22.36 8.76
N LEU A 309 7.23 21.31 7.96
CA LEU A 309 6.26 20.22 7.98
C LEU A 309 6.81 19.04 8.77
N ARG A 310 6.00 18.47 9.65
CA ARG A 310 6.41 17.27 10.41
C ARG A 310 5.63 16.04 9.98
N VAL A 311 6.33 15.01 9.50
CA VAL A 311 5.74 13.69 9.21
C VAL A 311 6.07 12.72 10.33
N LYS A 312 5.05 12.04 10.85
CA LYS A 312 5.16 11.07 11.94
C LYS A 312 4.85 9.67 11.45
N GLU A 313 5.84 8.79 11.54
CA GLU A 313 5.75 7.36 11.20
C GLU A 313 5.78 6.54 12.51
#